data_AF-A0A3A8F1T3-F1
#
_entry.id   AF-A0A3A8F1T3-F1
#
_cell.length_a   1.000
_cell.length_b   1.000
_cell.length_c   1.000
_cell.angle_alpha   90.00
_cell.angle_beta   90.00
_cell.angle_gamma   90.00
#
_symmetry.space_group_name_H-M   'P 1'
#
loop_
_entity.id
_entity.type
_entity.pdbx_description
1 polymer ?
#
loop_
_entity_poly.entity_id
_entity_poly.type
_entity_poly.pdbx_seq_one_letter_code
_entity_poly.pdbx_strand_id
1 'polypeptide(L)'
;MSFTGDIKDFRQPMITSLGIMMGFILNFLAGWAIEGTPEHPALESLSDWVIVITLLISLIVMLVVVYRLLSNKTYDDAQAMYFMTLKLYMFSICIAFLGIIFALFI
;
A
#
# COMPACT_ATOMS: atom_id res chain seq x y z
N MET A 1 -6.71 -27.98 -6.59
CA MET A 1 -7.92 -27.23 -6.24
C MET A 1 -8.28 -26.39 -7.46
N SER A 2 -9.35 -26.74 -8.17
CA SER A 2 -9.76 -26.02 -9.40
C SER A 2 -10.41 -24.68 -9.00
N PHE A 3 -9.86 -23.58 -9.51
CA PHE A 3 -10.39 -22.22 -9.29
C PHE A 3 -11.69 -22.08 -10.09
N THR A 4 -12.84 -22.10 -9.40
CA THR A 4 -14.18 -22.06 -10.02
C THR A 4 -14.82 -20.66 -10.05
N GLY A 5 -14.16 -19.63 -9.50
CA GLY A 5 -14.62 -18.24 -9.58
C GLY A 5 -13.88 -17.46 -10.66
N ASP A 6 -14.58 -16.54 -11.32
CA ASP A 6 -13.93 -15.59 -12.23
C ASP A 6 -12.93 -14.76 -11.43
N ILE A 7 -11.66 -14.75 -11.85
CA ILE A 7 -10.60 -13.97 -11.20
C ILE A 7 -11.03 -12.51 -11.04
N LYS A 8 -11.86 -12.00 -11.96
CA LYS A 8 -12.45 -10.66 -11.89
C LYS A 8 -13.16 -10.36 -10.57
N ASP A 9 -13.91 -11.31 -10.02
CA ASP A 9 -14.70 -11.14 -8.79
C ASP A 9 -13.79 -10.98 -7.56
N PHE A 10 -12.59 -11.56 -7.60
CA PHE A 10 -11.60 -11.43 -6.52
C PHE A 10 -10.75 -10.16 -6.65
N ARG A 11 -10.67 -9.53 -7.83
CA ARG A 11 -9.91 -8.28 -8.04
C ARG A 11 -10.64 -7.08 -7.44
N GLN A 12 -11.97 -7.02 -7.57
CA GLN A 12 -12.77 -5.86 -7.18
C GLN A 12 -12.58 -5.49 -5.69
N PRO A 13 -12.64 -6.45 -4.72
CA PRO A 13 -12.43 -6.12 -3.32
C PRO A 13 -11.04 -5.56 -3.02
N MET A 14 -9.99 -6.07 -3.71
CA MET A 14 -8.62 -5.57 -3.54
C MET A 14 -8.47 -4.14 -4.08
N ILE A 15 -9.04 -3.83 -5.25
CA ILE A 15 -8.99 -2.47 -5.82
C ILE A 15 -9.70 -1.49 -4.88
N THR A 16 -10.88 -1.86 -4.38
CA THR A 16 -11.66 -1.02 -3.47
C THR A 16 -10.89 -0.76 -2.17
N SER A 17 -10.36 -1.81 -1.52
CA SER A 17 -9.61 -1.64 -0.27
C SER A 17 -8.34 -0.81 -0.47
N LEU A 18 -7.60 -1.01 -1.57
CA LEU A 18 -6.43 -0.21 -1.93
C LEU A 18 -6.78 1.27 -2.09
N GLY A 19 -7.87 1.58 -2.82
CA GLY A 19 -8.33 2.95 -2.97
C GLY A 19 -8.59 3.64 -1.63
N ILE A 20 -9.30 2.95 -0.73
CA ILE A 20 -9.61 3.46 0.61
C ILE A 20 -8.33 3.64 1.45
N MET A 21 -7.47 2.62 1.51
CA MET A 21 -6.23 2.67 2.31
C MET A 21 -5.27 3.75 1.81
N MET A 22 -5.04 3.83 0.50
CA MET A 22 -4.20 4.90 -0.07
C MET A 22 -4.79 6.27 0.24
N GLY A 23 -6.12 6.44 0.14
CA GLY A 23 -6.81 7.66 0.52
C GLY A 23 -6.53 8.07 1.96
N PHE A 24 -6.63 7.14 2.91
CA PHE A 24 -6.31 7.40 4.32
C PHE A 24 -4.84 7.73 4.55
N ILE A 25 -3.91 6.98 3.93
CA ILE A 25 -2.48 7.23 4.07
C ILE A 25 -2.12 8.62 3.51
N LEU A 26 -2.64 8.97 2.33
CA LEU A 26 -2.40 10.28 1.71
C LEU A 26 -3.02 11.41 2.54
N ASN A 27 -4.21 11.21 3.09
CA ASN A 27 -4.84 12.21 3.96
C ASN A 27 -4.03 12.42 5.25
N PHE A 28 -3.57 11.34 5.88
CA PHE A 28 -2.68 11.39 7.03
C PHE A 28 -1.38 12.15 6.72
N LEU A 29 -0.69 11.79 5.63
CA LEU A 29 0.56 12.44 5.22
C LEU A 29 0.35 13.92 4.89
N ALA A 30 -0.77 14.29 4.26
CA ALA A 30 -1.09 15.67 3.93
C ALA A 30 -1.34 16.51 5.20
N GLY A 31 -2.10 15.97 6.16
CA GLY A 31 -2.32 16.63 7.44
C GLY A 31 -1.01 16.83 8.20
N TRP A 32 -0.21 15.78 8.29
CA TRP A 32 1.09 15.82 8.96
C TRP A 32 2.06 16.81 8.31
N ALA A 33 2.09 16.90 6.97
CA ALA A 33 2.94 17.84 6.25
C ALA A 33 2.57 19.31 6.52
N ILE A 34 1.30 19.61 6.81
CA ILE A 34 0.81 20.98 7.06
C ILE A 34 1.06 21.40 8.52
N GLU A 35 1.15 20.46 9.45
CA GLU A 35 1.47 20.73 10.86
C GLU A 35 2.92 21.21 11.05
N GLY A 36 3.80 20.91 10.10
CA GLY A 36 5.19 21.38 10.11
C GLY A 36 5.30 22.90 9.99
N THR A 37 6.05 23.50 10.90
CA THR A 37 6.39 24.93 10.88
C THR A 37 7.89 25.13 10.58
N PRO A 38 8.35 26.36 10.26
CA PRO A 38 9.78 26.62 10.06
C PRO A 38 10.63 26.33 11.31
N GLU A 39 10.06 26.49 12.49
CA GLU A 39 10.72 26.24 13.78
C GLU A 39 10.65 24.76 14.16
N HIS A 40 9.57 24.08 13.76
CA HIS A 40 9.34 22.66 13.97
C HIS A 40 8.96 21.94 12.67
N PRO A 41 9.94 21.50 11.85
CA PRO A 41 9.67 20.80 10.61
C PRO A 41 8.83 19.54 10.83
N ALA A 42 8.04 19.10 9.84
CA ALA A 42 7.25 17.87 9.97
C ALA A 42 8.10 16.60 10.20
N LEU A 43 9.39 16.63 9.82
CA LEU A 43 10.34 15.53 10.00
C LEU A 43 11.50 15.98 10.87
N GLU A 44 11.43 15.74 12.17
CA GLU A 44 12.50 16.09 13.13
C GLU A 44 13.26 14.88 13.60
N SER A 45 12.53 13.80 13.93
CA SER A 45 13.06 12.61 14.57
C SER A 45 13.38 11.51 13.55
N LEU A 46 14.21 10.55 13.97
CA LEU A 46 14.45 9.33 13.19
C LEU A 46 13.13 8.57 12.93
N SER A 47 12.24 8.56 13.92
CA SER A 47 10.95 7.88 13.88
C SER A 47 10.06 8.50 12.79
N ASP A 48 10.08 9.82 12.63
CA ASP A 48 9.34 10.53 11.56
C ASP A 48 9.81 10.08 10.17
N TRP A 49 11.13 10.06 9.97
CA TRP A 49 11.73 9.61 8.71
C TRP A 49 11.38 8.16 8.41
N VAL A 50 11.39 7.28 9.42
CA VAL A 50 11.02 5.88 9.26
C VAL A 50 9.55 5.73 8.87
N ILE A 51 8.65 6.48 9.50
CA ILE A 51 7.21 6.45 9.14
C ILE A 51 7.04 6.90 7.69
N VAL A 52 7.60 8.05 7.30
CA VAL A 52 7.44 8.58 5.93
C VAL A 52 8.00 7.62 4.88
N ILE A 53 9.23 7.14 5.06
CA ILE A 53 9.87 6.25 4.08
C ILE A 53 9.06 4.96 3.95
N THR A 54 8.60 4.40 5.06
CA THR A 54 7.85 3.14 5.03
C THR A 54 6.48 3.31 4.40
N LEU A 55 5.77 4.40 4.70
CA LEU A 55 4.50 4.73 4.06
C LEU A 55 4.66 5.03 2.55
N LEU A 56 5.74 5.71 2.15
CA LEU A 56 6.04 5.97 0.74
C LEU A 56 6.30 4.66 -0.03
N ILE A 57 7.12 3.76 0.52
CA ILE A 57 7.37 2.44 -0.07
C ILE A 57 6.06 1.66 -0.19
N SER A 58 5.25 1.66 0.87
CA SER A 58 3.94 1.02 0.86
C SER A 58 3.04 1.56 -0.27
N LEU A 59 2.91 2.89 -0.39
CA LEU A 59 2.13 3.53 -1.45
C LEU A 59 2.62 3.14 -2.85
N ILE A 60 3.94 3.11 -3.08
CA ILE A 60 4.50 2.69 -4.37
C ILE A 60 4.13 1.24 -4.69
N VAL A 61 4.23 0.33 -3.71
CA VAL A 61 3.84 -1.07 -3.91
C VAL A 61 2.33 -1.19 -4.14
N MET A 62 1.50 -0.43 -3.43
CA MET A 62 0.04 -0.37 -3.65
C MET A 62 -0.29 0.09 -5.08
N LEU A 63 0.39 1.12 -5.60
CA LEU A 63 0.23 1.57 -6.99
C LEU A 63 0.62 0.47 -7.99
N VAL A 64 1.69 -0.27 -7.74
CA VAL A 64 2.08 -1.43 -8.56
C VAL A 64 0.99 -2.50 -8.54
N VAL A 65 0.39 -2.78 -7.39
CA VAL A 65 -0.72 -3.74 -7.27
C VAL A 65 -1.94 -3.26 -8.07
N VAL A 66 -2.35 -1.99 -7.94
CA VAL A 66 -3.46 -1.42 -8.72
C VAL A 66 -3.19 -1.52 -10.22
N TYR A 67 -1.98 -1.16 -10.66
CA TYR A 67 -1.58 -1.31 -12.06
C TYR A 67 -1.73 -2.76 -12.55
N ARG A 68 -1.27 -3.74 -11.77
CA ARG A 68 -1.40 -5.17 -12.10
C ARG A 68 -2.85 -5.63 -12.17
N LEU A 69 -3.72 -5.13 -11.29
CA LEU A 69 -5.13 -5.50 -11.25
C LEU A 69 -5.94 -4.89 -12.40
N LEU A 70 -5.63 -3.64 -12.76
CA LEU A 70 -6.25 -2.92 -13.89
C LEU A 70 -5.72 -3.37 -15.25
N SER A 71 -4.53 -3.99 -15.29
CA SER A 71 -3.99 -4.54 -16.53
C SER A 71 -4.89 -5.67 -17.05
N ASN A 72 -5.53 -5.43 -18.19
CA ASN A 72 -6.39 -6.41 -18.87
C ASN A 72 -5.60 -7.39 -19.77
N LYS A 73 -4.33 -7.63 -19.45
CA LYS A 73 -3.53 -8.63 -20.18
C LYS A 73 -4.07 -10.02 -19.86
N THR A 74 -4.38 -10.78 -20.89
CA THR A 74 -4.59 -12.23 -20.80
C THR A 74 -3.23 -12.89 -20.58
N TYR A 75 -3.07 -13.55 -19.44
CA TYR A 75 -1.88 -14.31 -19.10
C TYR A 75 -2.17 -15.80 -19.26
N ASP A 76 -1.20 -16.56 -19.77
CA ASP A 76 -1.31 -18.02 -19.89
C ASP A 76 -1.53 -18.68 -18.53
N ASP A 77 -0.96 -18.11 -17.46
CA ASP A 77 -1.19 -18.51 -16.06
C ASP A 77 -1.77 -17.35 -15.24
N ALA A 78 -3.07 -17.09 -15.46
CA ALA A 78 -3.82 -16.06 -14.75
C ALA A 78 -3.86 -16.30 -13.22
N GLN A 79 -3.78 -17.55 -12.77
CA GLN A 79 -3.83 -17.92 -11.35
C GLN A 79 -2.53 -17.55 -10.63
N ALA A 80 -1.36 -17.91 -11.18
CA ALA A 80 -0.07 -17.53 -10.59
C ALA A 80 0.09 -16.01 -10.52
N MET A 81 -0.34 -15.30 -11.56
CA MET A 81 -0.32 -13.84 -11.60
C MET A 81 -1.23 -13.21 -10.54
N TYR A 82 -2.41 -13.77 -10.30
CA TYR A 82 -3.29 -13.36 -9.22
C TYR A 82 -2.61 -13.53 -7.86
N PHE A 83 -2.09 -14.72 -7.54
CA PHE A 83 -1.44 -14.96 -6.24
C PHE A 83 -0.20 -14.10 -6.01
N MET A 84 0.59 -13.84 -7.05
CA MET A 84 1.71 -12.92 -6.96
C MET A 84 1.24 -11.50 -6.65
N THR A 85 0.15 -11.05 -7.29
CA THR A 85 -0.46 -9.74 -7.03
C THR A 85 -1.02 -9.66 -5.61
N LEU A 86 -1.67 -10.73 -5.14
CA LEU A 86 -2.18 -10.84 -3.77
C LEU A 86 -1.05 -10.79 -2.73
N LYS A 87 0.10 -11.45 -3.00
CA LYS A 87 1.27 -11.37 -2.12
C LYS A 87 1.84 -9.95 -2.04
N LEU A 88 1.94 -9.24 -3.18
CA LEU A 88 2.36 -7.84 -3.19
C LEU A 88 1.37 -6.93 -2.45
N TYR A 89 0.06 -7.19 -2.61
CA TYR A 89 -1.00 -6.52 -1.86
C TYR A 89 -0.79 -6.69 -0.35
N MET A 90 -0.70 -7.93 0.13
CA MET A 90 -0.48 -8.20 1.55
C MET A 90 0.83 -7.59 2.06
N PHE A 91 1.90 -7.66 1.27
CA PHE A 91 3.19 -7.08 1.59
C PHE A 91 3.12 -5.56 1.77
N SER A 92 2.44 -4.83 0.88
CA SER A 92 2.27 -3.37 1.03
C SER A 92 1.55 -3.00 2.33
N ILE A 93 0.49 -3.75 2.68
CA ILE A 93 -0.27 -3.51 3.90
C ILE A 93 0.61 -3.77 5.12
N CYS A 94 1.31 -4.91 5.16
CA CYS A 94 2.22 -5.25 6.25
C CYS A 94 3.32 -4.20 6.41
N ILE A 95 3.92 -3.71 5.33
CA ILE A 95 4.91 -2.63 5.38
C ILE A 95 4.33 -1.38 6.03
N ALA A 96 3.15 -0.92 5.60
CA ALA A 96 2.53 0.27 6.17
C ALA A 96 2.39 0.18 7.70
N PHE A 97 1.86 -0.94 8.19
CA PHE A 97 1.66 -1.16 9.63
C PHE A 97 2.97 -1.35 10.39
N LEU A 98 3.91 -2.13 9.84
CA LEU A 98 5.19 -2.40 10.49
C LEU A 98 6.04 -1.14 10.62
N GLY A 99 6.01 -0.23 9.63
CA GLY A 99 6.70 1.06 9.71
C GLY A 99 6.25 1.90 10.89
N ILE A 100 4.94 2.01 11.08
CA ILE A 100 4.35 2.75 12.20
C ILE A 100 4.68 2.06 13.53
N ILE A 101 4.50 0.74 13.62
CA ILE A 101 4.78 -0.02 14.85
C ILE A 101 6.26 0.10 15.23
N PHE A 102 7.17 -0.06 14.26
CA PHE A 102 8.60 0.02 14.51
C PHE A 102 9.03 1.41 15.00
N ALA A 103 8.43 2.47 14.43
CA ALA A 103 8.68 3.84 14.86
C ALA A 103 8.29 4.12 16.32
N LEU A 104 7.43 3.31 16.95
CA LEU A 104 7.10 3.44 18.38
C LEU A 104 8.24 2.99 19.31
N PHE A 105 9.23 2.25 18.81
CA PHE A 105 10.31 1.68 19.62
C PHE A 105 11.65 2.38 19.44
N ILE A 106 11.74 3.36 18.55
CA ILE A 106 12.94 4.15 18.26
C ILE A 106 12.71 5.62 18.58
#